data_AF-A0A9E4YUZ2-F1
#
_entry.id   AF-A0A9E4YUZ2-F1
#
_cell.length_a   1.000
_cell.length_b   1.000
_cell.length_c   1.000
_cell.angle_alpha   90.00
_cell.angle_beta   90.00
_cell.angle_gamma   90.00
#
_symmetry.space_group_name_H-M   'P 1'
#
loop_
_entity.id
_entity.type
_entity.pdbx_description
1 polymer ?
#
loop_
_entity_poly.entity_id
_entity_poly.type
_entity_poly.pdbx_seq_one_letter_code
_entity_poly.pdbx_strand_id
1 'polypeptide(L)'
;MLSRVIHGARISLYVGFGAVAIGITAGFVMAVVTTYAGGMVDLAFQRLVDAMMALPGLIIALAIVAVLGSSLQNVVLAIVIGMLAPVVRTVRSQVLTLKELD
;
A
#
# COMPACT_ATOMS: atom_id res chain seq x y z
N MET A 1 27.10 -18.11 12.17
CA MET A 1 25.66 -18.15 11.81
C MET A 1 24.86 -17.02 12.46
N LEU A 2 25.03 -16.74 13.76
CA LEU A 2 24.36 -15.63 14.47
C LEU A 2 24.52 -14.25 13.79
N SER A 3 25.73 -13.91 13.32
CA SER A 3 25.98 -12.65 12.62
C SER A 3 25.14 -12.47 11.35
N ARG A 4 24.93 -13.53 10.56
CA ARG A 4 24.07 -13.49 9.36
C ARG A 4 22.60 -13.30 9.72
N VAL A 5 22.15 -13.93 10.81
CA VAL A 5 20.77 -13.77 11.31
C VAL A 5 20.54 -12.34 11.80
N ILE A 6 21.46 -11.76 12.57
CA ILE A 6 21.35 -10.37 13.06
C ILE A 6 21.36 -9.38 11.90
N HIS A 7 22.24 -9.54 10.92
CA HIS A 7 22.25 -8.68 9.73
C HIS A 7 20.97 -8.80 8.91
N GLY A 8 20.49 -10.02 8.68
CA GLY A 8 19.23 -10.26 7.98
C GLY A 8 18.03 -9.66 8.71
N ALA A 9 17.97 -9.84 10.04
CA ALA A 9 16.89 -9.30 10.87
C ALA A 9 16.80 -7.78 10.80
N ARG A 10 17.94 -7.06 10.81
CA ARG A 10 17.96 -5.59 10.66
C ARG A 10 17.36 -5.15 9.32
N ILE A 11 17.72 -5.82 8.23
CA ILE A 11 17.18 -5.52 6.89
C ILE A 11 15.68 -5.81 6.85
N SER A 12 15.25 -6.98 7.32
CA SER A 12 13.83 -7.33 7.37
C SER A 12 13.01 -6.38 8.21
N LEU A 13 13.54 -5.93 9.35
CA LEU A 13 12.86 -4.97 10.23
C LEU A 13 12.76 -3.59 9.58
N TYR A 14 13.83 -3.13 8.94
CA TYR A 14 13.83 -1.87 8.18
C TYR A 14 12.81 -1.90 7.04
N VAL A 15 12.81 -2.96 6.22
CA VAL A 15 11.89 -3.12 5.09
C VAL A 15 10.45 -3.26 5.57
N GLY A 16 10.20 -4.18 6.50
CA GLY A 16 8.86 -4.45 7.01
C GLY A 16 8.25 -3.23 7.69
N PHE A 17 8.98 -2.60 8.62
CA PHE A 17 8.47 -1.43 9.32
C PHE A 17 8.32 -0.22 8.37
N GLY A 18 9.35 0.07 7.57
CA GLY A 18 9.35 1.20 6.65
C GLY A 18 8.25 1.11 5.60
N ALA A 19 8.10 -0.04 4.94
CA ALA A 19 7.09 -0.23 3.92
C ALA A 19 5.66 -0.16 4.49
N VAL A 20 5.44 -0.78 5.67
CA VAL A 20 4.12 -0.76 6.32
C VAL A 20 3.76 0.64 6.78
N ALA A 21 4.68 1.36 7.43
CA ALA A 21 4.44 2.73 7.88
C ALA A 21 4.06 3.64 6.70
N ILE A 22 4.85 3.60 5.61
CA ILE A 22 4.60 4.41 4.42
C ILE A 22 3.28 3.99 3.74
N GLY A 23 3.05 2.69 3.55
CA GLY A 23 1.87 2.17 2.87
C GLY A 23 0.57 2.50 3.62
N ILE A 24 0.55 2.35 4.94
CA ILE A 24 -0.60 2.69 5.77
C ILE A 24 -0.86 4.19 5.74
N THR A 25 0.17 5.02 5.96
CA THR A 25 -0.01 6.48 5.98
C THR A 25 -0.47 7.00 4.62
N ALA A 26 0.17 6.56 3.52
CA ALA A 26 -0.20 6.99 2.18
C ALA A 26 -1.61 6.51 1.78
N GLY A 27 -1.93 5.24 2.06
CA GLY A 27 -3.26 4.69 1.79
C GLY A 27 -4.36 5.35 2.63
N PHE A 28 -4.08 5.67 3.89
CA PHE A 28 -4.99 6.42 4.76
C PHE A 28 -5.28 7.81 4.20
N VAL A 29 -4.24 8.60 3.89
CA VAL A 29 -4.40 9.95 3.33
C VAL A 29 -5.18 9.90 2.01
N MET A 30 -4.84 8.96 1.13
CA MET A 30 -5.54 8.78 -0.14
C MET A 30 -7.03 8.46 0.07
N ALA A 31 -7.35 7.50 0.94
CA ALA A 31 -8.74 7.11 1.20
C ALA A 31 -9.57 8.26 1.76
N VAL A 32 -9.02 9.02 2.72
CA VAL A 32 -9.70 10.19 3.30
C VAL A 32 -9.95 11.23 2.20
N VAL A 33 -8.93 11.63 1.47
CA VAL A 33 -9.03 12.66 0.43
C VAL A 33 -10.05 12.28 -0.65
N THR A 34 -10.00 11.05 -1.17
CA THR A 34 -10.92 10.64 -2.26
C THR A 34 -12.37 10.54 -1.76
N THR A 35 -12.57 10.01 -0.54
CA THR A 35 -13.92 9.81 0.03
C THR A 35 -14.59 11.14 0.39
N TYR A 36 -13.83 12.13 0.89
CA TYR A 36 -14.36 13.47 1.14
C TYR A 36 -14.63 14.24 -0.16
N ALA A 37 -13.77 14.12 -1.18
CA ALA A 37 -14.00 14.74 -2.48
C ALA A 37 -15.28 14.22 -3.17
N GLY A 38 -15.56 12.92 -3.07
CA GLY A 38 -16.73 12.30 -3.67
C GLY A 38 -16.79 12.40 -5.20
N GLY A 39 -17.95 12.09 -5.77
CA GLY A 39 -18.23 12.28 -7.20
C GLY A 39 -17.33 11.47 -8.14
N MET A 40 -16.93 12.10 -9.25
CA MET A 40 -16.14 11.43 -10.31
C MET A 40 -14.70 11.11 -9.90
N VAL A 41 -14.09 11.94 -9.04
CA VAL A 41 -12.72 11.72 -8.55
C VAL A 41 -12.68 10.45 -7.71
N ASP A 42 -13.63 10.32 -6.80
CA ASP A 42 -13.77 9.15 -5.95
C ASP A 42 -14.01 7.87 -6.78
N LEU A 43 -14.89 7.95 -7.78
CA LEU A 43 -15.17 6.84 -8.69
C LEU A 43 -13.91 6.41 -9.47
N ALA A 44 -13.13 7.36 -9.99
CA ALA A 44 -11.92 7.07 -10.75
C ALA A 44 -10.84 6.40 -9.88
N PHE A 45 -10.62 6.90 -8.67
CA PHE A 45 -9.67 6.29 -7.72
C PHE A 45 -10.11 4.88 -7.31
N GLN A 46 -11.41 4.68 -7.10
CA GLN A 46 -11.91 3.38 -6.72
C GLN A 46 -11.76 2.34 -7.84
N ARG A 47 -11.89 2.76 -9.11
CA ARG A 47 -11.57 1.88 -10.25
C ARG A 47 -10.12 1.44 -10.28
N LEU A 48 -9.19 2.35 -9.93
CA LEU A 48 -7.78 2.00 -9.82
C LEU A 48 -7.54 0.99 -8.69
N VAL A 49 -8.12 1.24 -7.52
CA VAL A 49 -8.03 0.33 -6.36
C VAL A 49 -8.60 -1.05 -6.70
N ASP A 50 -9.78 -1.10 -7.34
CA ASP A 50 -10.40 -2.36 -7.75
C ASP A 50 -9.52 -3.13 -8.76
N ALA A 51 -8.90 -2.43 -9.72
CA ALA A 51 -7.97 -3.03 -10.66
C ALA A 51 -6.71 -3.59 -9.97
N MET A 52 -6.18 -2.89 -8.97
CA MET A 52 -5.06 -3.40 -8.16
C MET A 52 -5.47 -4.63 -7.34
N MET A 53 -6.68 -4.65 -6.77
CA MET A 53 -7.18 -5.79 -6.01
C MET A 53 -7.52 -7.02 -6.86
N ALA A 54 -7.71 -6.85 -8.17
CA ALA A 54 -7.92 -7.96 -9.10
C ALA A 54 -6.68 -8.85 -9.25
N LEU A 55 -5.50 -8.31 -8.93
CA LEU A 55 -4.23 -9.03 -8.97
C LEU A 55 -3.78 -9.40 -7.54
N PRO A 56 -3.21 -10.60 -7.32
CA PRO A 56 -2.52 -10.89 -6.08
C PRO A 56 -1.38 -9.88 -5.84
N GLY A 57 -1.24 -9.40 -4.59
CA GLY A 57 -0.21 -8.41 -4.25
C GLY A 57 1.22 -8.86 -4.59
N LEU A 58 1.49 -10.16 -4.55
CA LEU A 58 2.77 -10.74 -4.98
C LEU A 58 3.04 -10.49 -6.48
N ILE A 59 2.02 -10.58 -7.34
CA ILE A 59 2.18 -10.34 -8.78
C ILE A 59 2.53 -8.87 -9.04
N ILE A 60 1.86 -7.94 -8.36
CA ILE A 60 2.17 -6.51 -8.44
C ILE A 60 3.62 -6.26 -8.00
N ALA A 61 4.02 -6.84 -6.87
CA ALA A 61 5.38 -6.67 -6.36
C ALA A 61 6.44 -7.21 -7.32
N LEU A 62 6.21 -8.39 -7.90
CA LEU A 62 7.11 -8.98 -8.90
C LEU A 62 7.18 -8.14 -10.18
N ALA A 63 6.04 -7.61 -10.66
CA ALA A 63 6.02 -6.74 -11.83
C ALA A 63 6.83 -5.46 -11.61
N ILE A 64 6.69 -4.83 -10.45
CA ILE A 64 7.44 -3.62 -10.07
C ILE A 64 8.95 -3.93 -10.01
N VAL A 65 9.34 -5.02 -9.35
CA VAL A 65 10.76 -5.43 -9.25
C VAL A 65 11.33 -5.82 -10.63
N ALA A 66 10.53 -6.42 -11.51
CA ALA A 66 10.95 -6.75 -12.86
C ALA A 66 11.25 -5.50 -13.71
N VAL A 67 10.48 -4.43 -13.54
CA VAL A 67 10.66 -3.17 -14.27
C VAL A 67 11.77 -2.30 -13.67
N LEU A 68 11.81 -2.16 -12.34
CA LEU A 68 12.73 -1.24 -11.65
C LEU A 68 14.07 -1.89 -11.28
N GLY A 69 14.16 -3.22 -11.32
CA GLY A 69 15.33 -3.99 -10.93
C GLY A 69 15.38 -4.36 -9.44
N SER A 70 16.30 -5.25 -9.09
CA SER A 70 16.46 -5.81 -7.74
C SER A 70 17.30 -4.90 -6.83
N SER A 71 16.68 -3.83 -6.32
CA SER A 71 17.27 -3.01 -5.23
C SER A 71 16.40 -3.07 -3.98
N LEU A 72 17.01 -2.87 -2.80
CA LEU A 72 16.27 -2.85 -1.52
C LEU A 72 15.16 -1.79 -1.53
N GLN A 73 15.43 -0.64 -2.14
CA GLN A 73 14.48 0.47 -2.25
C GLN A 73 13.31 0.12 -3.17
N ASN A 74 13.56 -0.58 -4.27
CA ASN A 74 12.51 -1.05 -5.18
C ASN A 74 11.62 -2.10 -4.52
N VAL A 75 12.19 -2.98 -3.69
CA VAL A 75 11.42 -3.93 -2.89
C VAL A 75 10.50 -3.20 -1.91
N VAL A 76 11.01 -2.19 -1.20
CA VAL A 76 10.19 -1.36 -0.31
C VAL A 76 9.06 -0.68 -1.08
N LEU A 77 9.35 -0.07 -2.24
CA LEU A 77 8.36 0.58 -3.09
C LEU A 77 7.28 -0.40 -3.57
N ALA A 78 7.69 -1.60 -3.99
CA ALA A 78 6.80 -2.67 -4.43
C ALA A 78 5.83 -3.10 -3.33
N ILE A 79 6.32 -3.25 -2.09
CA ILE A 79 5.49 -3.58 -0.93
C ILE A 79 4.51 -2.45 -0.63
N VAL A 80 5.00 -1.20 -0.59
CA VAL A 80 4.15 -0.01 -0.37
C VAL A 80 2.99 0.01 -1.35
N ILE A 81 3.26 -0.12 -2.66
CA ILE A 81 2.23 -0.10 -3.70
C ILE A 81 1.27 -1.28 -3.56
N GLY A 82 1.78 -2.48 -3.29
CA GLY A 82 0.94 -3.66 -3.08
C GLY A 82 -0.01 -3.53 -1.89
N MET A 83 0.37 -2.74 -0.86
CA MET A 83 -0.46 -2.50 0.32
C MET A 83 -1.44 -1.33 0.17
N LEU A 84 -1.27 -0.45 -0.82
CA LEU A 84 -2.15 0.73 -0.98
C LEU A 84 -3.62 0.33 -1.16
N ALA A 85 -3.92 -0.58 -2.09
CA ALA A 85 -5.29 -0.95 -2.41
C ALA A 85 -6.07 -1.53 -1.20
N PRO A 86 -5.57 -2.54 -0.46
CA PRO A 86 -6.27 -3.05 0.73
C PRO A 86 -6.39 -2.00 1.84
N VAL A 87 -5.34 -1.18 2.09
CA VAL A 87 -5.41 -0.10 3.10
C VAL A 87 -6.48 0.91 2.72
N VAL A 88 -6.50 1.38 1.46
CA VAL A 88 -7.46 2.37 0.98
C VAL A 88 -8.88 1.85 1.16
N ARG A 89 -9.15 0.59 0.79
CA ARG A 89 -10.47 -0.01 0.93
C ARG A 89 -10.92 -0.12 2.38
N THR A 90 -10.03 -0.52 3.29
CA THR A 90 -10.34 -0.65 4.72
C THR A 90 -10.57 0.71 5.37
N VAL A 91 -9.73 1.71 5.07
CA VAL A 91 -9.91 3.06 5.64
C VAL A 91 -11.18 3.70 5.08
N ARG A 92 -11.44 3.55 3.78
CA ARG A 92 -12.65 4.06 3.14
C ARG A 92 -13.92 3.58 3.82
N SER A 93 -14.02 2.30 4.17
CA SER A 93 -15.24 1.79 4.82
C SER A 93 -15.52 2.51 6.14
N GLN A 94 -14.46 2.88 6.87
CA GLN A 94 -14.59 3.67 8.12
C GLN A 94 -14.95 5.13 7.83
N VAL A 95 -14.28 5.76 6.85
CA VAL A 95 -14.52 7.18 6.50
C VAL A 95 -15.94 7.40 5.97
N LEU A 96 -16.47 6.48 5.16
CA LEU A 96 -17.86 6.55 4.70
C LEU A 96 -18.84 6.46 5.86
N THR A 97 -18.63 5.52 6.79
CA THR A 97 -19.47 5.41 7.99
C THR A 97 -19.45 6.69 8.81
N LEU A 98 -18.28 7.31 9.00
CA LEU A 98 -18.18 8.59 9.71
C LEU A 98 -18.91 9.73 8.97
N LYS A 99 -18.78 9.78 7.64
CA LYS A 99 -19.45 10.78 6.80
C LYS A 99 -20.97 10.67 6.79
N GLU A 100 -21.51 9.47 6.97
CA GLU A 100 -22.97 9.23 7.06
C GLU A 100 -23.53 9.54 8.47
N LEU A 101 -22.67 9.60 9.49
CA LEU A 101 -23.05 9.94 10.86
C LEU A 101 -23.11 11.46 11.11
N ASP A 102 -22.42 12.25 10.29
CA ASP A 102 -22.46 13.72 10.29
C ASP A 102 -23.67 14.25 9.51
#